data_AF-A0A2T2UXH9-F1
#
_entry.id   AF-A0A2T2UXH9-F1
#
_cell.length_a   1.000
_cell.length_b   1.000
_cell.length_c   1.000
_cell.angle_alpha   90.00
_cell.angle_beta   90.00
_cell.angle_gamma   90.00
#
_symmetry.space_group_name_H-M   'P 1'
#
loop_
_entity.id
_entity.type
_entity.pdbx_description
1 polymer ?
#
loop_
_entity_poly.entity_id
_entity_poly.type
_entity_poly.pdbx_seq_one_letter_code
_entity_poly.pdbx_strand_id
1 'polypeptide(L)' 'MITKDEKQEIVDRFGNGPDDTGTPEVQIAIFTKRIQRLTEHLEDHPNDNSTRQGLL' A
#
# COMPACT_ATOMS: atom_id res chain seq x y z
N MET A 1 4.19 -6.27 -4.18
CA MET A 1 3.15 -5.54 -4.94
C MET A 1 1.81 -5.80 -4.27
N ILE A 2 0.92 -4.82 -4.15
CA ILE A 2 -0.44 -5.05 -3.61
C ILE A 2 -1.27 -5.74 -4.69
N THR A 3 -1.94 -6.83 -4.32
CA THR A 3 -2.81 -7.61 -5.22
C THR A 3 -4.11 -6.86 -5.54
N LYS A 4 -4.85 -7.31 -6.55
CA LYS A 4 -6.15 -6.72 -6.88
C LYS A 4 -7.16 -6.92 -5.75
N ASP A 5 -7.17 -8.10 -5.15
CA ASP A 5 -8.11 -8.47 -4.09
C ASP A 5 -7.91 -7.60 -2.85
N GLU A 6 -6.65 -7.39 -2.43
CA GLU A 6 -6.33 -6.50 -1.30
C GLU A 6 -6.69 -5.03 -1.59
N LYS A 7 -6.59 -4.58 -2.84
CA LYS A 7 -7.05 -3.24 -3.20
C LYS A 7 -8.57 -3.13 -3.12
N GLN A 8 -9.28 -4.15 -3.59
CA GLN A 8 -10.74 -4.16 -3.50
C GLN A 8 -11.20 -4.14 -2.05
N GLU A 9 -10.57 -4.93 -1.17
CA GLU A 9 -10.86 -4.89 0.27
C GLU A 9 -10.64 -3.50 0.91
N ILE A 10 -9.65 -2.74 0.42
CA ILE A 10 -9.40 -1.37 0.90
C ILE A 10 -10.49 -0.42 0.40
N VAL A 11 -10.88 -0.53 -0.88
CA VAL A 11 -11.97 0.28 -1.45
C VAL A 11 -13.29 -0.03 -0.74
N ASP A 12 -13.59 -1.29 -0.47
CA ASP A 12 -14.82 -1.70 0.23
C ASP A 12 -14.86 -1.19 1.69
N ARG A 13 -13.70 -1.00 2.33
CA ARG A 13 -13.60 -0.50 3.71
C ARG A 13 -13.56 1.01 3.84
N PHE A 14 -12.90 1.70 2.93
CA PHE A 14 -12.59 3.13 3.06
C PHE A 14 -13.17 4.00 1.95
N GLY A 15 -13.65 3.41 0.85
CA GLY A 15 -14.23 4.11 -0.28
C GLY A 15 -15.69 4.47 -0.06
N ASN A 16 -16.14 5.51 -0.76
CA ASN A 16 -17.54 5.93 -0.78
C ASN A 16 -18.39 5.11 -1.77
N GLY A 17 -17.77 4.19 -2.51
CA GLY A 17 -18.40 3.31 -3.48
C GLY A 17 -17.38 2.32 -4.06
N PRO A 18 -17.85 1.31 -4.80
CA PRO A 18 -17.01 0.20 -5.30
C PRO A 18 -15.94 0.63 -6.30
N ASP A 19 -16.15 1.78 -6.97
CA ASP A 19 -15.21 2.35 -7.94
C ASP A 19 -14.37 3.50 -7.34
N ASP A 20 -14.55 3.79 -6.05
CA ASP A 20 -13.85 4.88 -5.37
C ASP A 20 -12.39 4.50 -5.10
N THR A 21 -11.56 4.73 -6.10
CA THR A 21 -10.12 4.53 -6.04
C THR A 21 -9.38 5.84 -5.83
N GLY A 22 -10.06 6.99 -5.80
CA GLY A 22 -9.41 8.31 -5.90
C GLY A 22 -9.41 9.11 -4.60
N THR A 23 -10.26 8.74 -3.64
CA THR A 23 -10.38 9.51 -2.40
C THR A 23 -9.12 9.46 -1.55
N PRO A 24 -8.86 10.52 -0.77
CA PRO A 24 -7.70 10.57 0.12
C PRO A 24 -7.64 9.37 1.06
N GLU A 25 -8.76 8.97 1.65
CA GLU A 25 -8.85 7.88 2.62
C GLU A 25 -8.43 6.53 2.00
N VAL A 26 -8.96 6.21 0.82
CA VAL A 26 -8.61 4.99 0.07
C VAL A 26 -7.14 5.02 -0.34
N GLN A 27 -6.66 6.13 -0.88
CA GLN A 27 -5.26 6.25 -1.30
C GLN A 27 -4.30 6.14 -0.11
N ILE A 28 -4.60 6.80 1.01
CA ILE A 28 -3.81 6.67 2.25
C ILE A 28 -3.78 5.21 2.70
N ALA A 29 -4.93 4.52 2.74
CA ALA A 29 -4.98 3.12 3.13
C ALA A 29 -4.15 2.21 2.20
N ILE A 30 -4.20 2.44 0.89
CA ILE A 30 -3.36 1.73 -0.10
C ILE A 30 -1.86 1.99 0.16
N PHE A 31 -1.46 3.26 0.36
CA PHE A 31 -0.07 3.60 0.65
C PHE A 31 0.40 3.03 1.98
N THR A 32 -0.41 3.08 3.04
CA THR A 32 -0.10 2.47 4.33
C THR A 32 0.15 0.97 4.19
N LYS A 33 -0.71 0.24 3.47
CA LYS A 33 -0.51 -1.20 3.23
C LYS A 33 0.76 -1.48 2.44
N ARG A 34 1.10 -0.61 1.49
CA ARG A 34 2.35 -0.71 0.71
C ARG A 34 3.58 -0.47 1.57
N ILE A 35 3.54 0.56 2.43
CA ILE A 35 4.61 0.88 3.37
C ILE A 35 4.85 -0.30 4.30
N GLN A 36 3.81 -0.85 4.95
CA GLN A 36 3.94 -2.02 5.84
C GLN A 36 4.67 -3.19 5.16
N ARG A 37 4.25 -3.56 3.95
CA ARG A 37 4.89 -4.63 3.19
C ARG A 37 6.35 -4.35 2.83
N LEU A 38 6.65 -3.10 2.45
CA LEU A 38 8.02 -2.71 2.13
C LEU A 38 8.90 -2.64 3.37
N THR A 39 8.34 -2.26 4.52
CA THR A 39 9.04 -2.32 5.81
C THR A 39 9.42 -3.76 6.13
N GLU A 40 8.47 -4.71 6.08
CA GLU A 40 8.74 -6.15 6.27
C GLU A 40 9.81 -6.67 5.29
N HIS A 41 9.70 -6.33 3.99
CA HIS A 41 10.70 -6.72 2.98
C HIS A 41 12.11 -6.22 3.33
N LEU A 42 12.23 -4.99 3.82
CA LEU A 42 13.51 -4.36 4.17
C LEU A 42 14.11 -4.91 5.48
N GLU A 43 13.32 -5.56 6.33
CA GLU A 43 13.84 -6.30 7.50
C GLU A 43 14.64 -7.52 7.03
N ASP A 44 14.12 -8.26 6.05
CA ASP A 44 14.81 -9.41 5.45
C ASP A 44 15.94 -8.99 4.48
N HIS A 45 15.84 -7.79 3.89
CA HIS A 45 16.76 -7.26 2.88
C HIS A 45 17.39 -5.93 3.31
N PRO A 46 18.22 -5.89 4.37
CA PRO A 46 18.72 -4.65 4.96
C PRO A 46 19.57 -3.80 4.00
N ASN A 47 20.23 -4.44 3.03
CA ASN A 47 21.11 -3.82 2.04
C ASN A 47 20.37 -3.27 0.81
N ASP A 48 19.05 -3.47 0.68
CA ASP A 48 18.26 -2.95 -0.44
C ASP A 48 17.96 -1.45 -0.27
N ASN A 49 19.00 -0.64 -0.50
CA ASN A 49 18.94 0.81 -0.36
C ASN A 49 18.08 1.47 -1.45
N SER A 50 17.97 0.84 -2.63
CA SER A 50 17.13 1.36 -3.72
C SER A 50 15.65 1.29 -3.37
N THR A 51 15.19 0.19 -2.79
CA THR A 51 13.81 0.06 -2.29
C THR A 51 13.56 1.00 -1.11
N ARG A 52 14.52 1.13 -0.19
CA ARG A 52 14.44 2.08 0.94
C ARG A 52 14.30 3.52 0.44
N GLN A 53 15.06 3.92 -0.59
CA GLN A 53 14.95 5.25 -1.18
C GLN A 53 13.60 5.45 -1.87
N GLY A 54 13.05 4.44 -2.54
CA GLY A 54 11.72 4.51 -3.16
C GLY A 54 10.55 4.51 -2.17
N LEU A 55 10.81 4.22 -0.89
CA LEU A 55 9.85 4.30 0.20
C LEU A 55 9.77 5.69 0.84
N LEU A 56 10.85 6.48 0.73
CA LEU A 56 10.95 7.86 1.24
C LEU A 56 10.31 8.86 0.27
#